data_AF-A0A955IIE5-F1
#
_entry.id   AF-A0A955IIE5-F1
#
_cell.length_a   1.000
_cell.length_b   1.000
_cell.length_c   1.000
_cell.angle_alpha   90.00
_cell.angle_beta   90.00
_cell.angle_gamma   90.00
#
_symmetry.space_group_name_H-M   'P 1'
#
loop_
_entity.id
_entity.type
_entity.pdbx_description
1 polymer ?
#
loop_
_entity_poly.entity_id
_entity_poly.type
_entity_poly.pdbx_seq_one_letter_code
_entity_poly.pdbx_strand_id
1 'polypeptide(L)'
;PPPPPPPPPYPGIRIPNNQFWIAVCDSTLPDVVTVSTKVTLCDGSGRRFTIRNFNRIQLPAAAGRDARAKANLMAQQLNAILVPTPLGPKPAFIAVIGPPTQFPGAPGIQLQVCVSINPALAACGFSLEGFCMSMTNWTAYIIPVPRVPHPPARRRPVMVIPDPPSDPGSFRMTFGNGDPLFPLVQQVQVPFQAGEKPENILRRMADEINMIGGQAHVRGNRLLTEGLPIEPAPSTQLGEGPYVYECGALDNQVEIQIEALSLHSVDPIICKVDFDGLEQGLIGYTNPVVQFAGPGFGTDANLINPGFANTNWLPGDSFWPMTRQNIGPNNVGMPFNISDDSVVAAAGNTPFPTDSQGFAGQQFGGDGFFGITDTVNPQSPGQVGAQFLFDVAGFDQLGVVVELAAMGEFEPDDFFALEYSVDGQPFQPLIVMQSDQGGHERYYMDSGQPVDQFNPQRVLSLSSQGGYLHQLTDYWTEVDAGIPESGNVLAIRVVAQTDGAEAFGLDNLCIVGQPATPTCQPDLTTSAVPGTLGYGVPNGVLNNEDFFYYLTLFASNDPAADLTTGAIPGQPGYGVPNGIIDNNDFFYYLALFAAGC
;
A
#
# COMPACT_ATOMS: atom_id res chain seq x y z
N PRO A 1 37.48 -24.27 57.61
CA PRO A 1 36.34 -23.58 56.93
C PRO A 1 35.16 -24.54 56.77
N PRO A 2 33.93 -24.15 57.16
CA PRO A 2 32.75 -24.94 56.83
C PRO A 2 32.58 -25.02 55.30
N PRO A 3 31.99 -26.11 54.77
CA PRO A 3 31.67 -26.18 53.35
C PRO A 3 30.77 -25.00 52.97
N PRO A 4 30.95 -24.41 51.77
CA PRO A 4 30.10 -23.31 51.33
C PRO A 4 28.63 -23.76 51.36
N PRO A 5 27.70 -22.88 51.77
CA PRO A 5 26.29 -23.20 51.77
C PRO A 5 25.86 -23.58 50.33
N PRO A 6 24.96 -24.58 50.17
CA PRO A 6 24.46 -24.94 48.85
C PRO A 6 23.83 -23.71 48.21
N PRO A 7 24.07 -23.47 46.90
CA PRO A 7 23.49 -22.32 46.22
C PRO A 7 21.96 -22.38 46.29
N PRO A 8 21.28 -21.23 46.36
CA PRO A 8 19.82 -21.20 46.39
C PRO A 8 19.25 -21.88 45.12
N PRO A 9 18.13 -22.60 45.21
CA PRO A 9 17.51 -23.19 44.03
C PRO A 9 17.18 -22.09 43.03
N TYR A 10 17.63 -22.26 41.78
CA TYR A 10 17.32 -21.33 40.70
C TYR A 10 15.80 -21.12 40.60
N PRO A 11 15.33 -19.87 40.41
CA PRO A 11 13.91 -19.62 40.19
C PRO A 11 13.46 -20.43 38.97
N GLY A 12 12.31 -21.11 39.12
CA GLY A 12 11.80 -22.06 38.13
C GLY A 12 11.81 -21.47 36.73
N ILE A 13 12.65 -22.01 35.86
CA ILE A 13 12.67 -21.65 34.44
C ILE A 13 11.42 -22.28 33.80
N ARG A 14 10.50 -21.45 33.29
CA ARG A 14 9.44 -21.93 32.39
C ARG A 14 10.10 -22.32 31.07
N ILE A 15 10.03 -23.61 30.74
CA ILE A 15 10.58 -24.14 29.48
C ILE A 15 9.49 -23.95 28.40
N PRO A 16 9.64 -23.02 27.44
CA PRO A 16 8.51 -22.58 26.61
C PRO A 16 8.00 -23.63 25.61
N ASN A 17 8.81 -24.65 25.29
CA ASN A 17 8.52 -25.65 24.25
C ASN A 17 8.54 -27.11 24.75
N ASN A 18 8.38 -27.37 26.05
CA ASN A 18 8.43 -28.73 26.63
C ASN A 18 9.74 -29.52 26.30
N GLN A 19 10.81 -28.84 25.89
CA GLN A 19 12.08 -29.43 25.50
C GLN A 19 13.26 -28.66 26.09
N PHE A 20 14.29 -29.38 26.50
CA PHE A 20 15.56 -28.79 26.92
C PHE A 20 16.73 -29.71 26.53
N TRP A 21 17.92 -29.13 26.47
CA TRP A 21 19.14 -29.81 26.07
C TRP A 21 20.08 -30.01 27.25
N ILE A 22 20.67 -31.20 27.35
CA ILE A 22 21.80 -31.48 28.23
C ILE A 22 23.02 -31.73 27.35
N ALA A 23 23.99 -30.82 27.41
CA ALA A 23 25.27 -30.99 26.72
C ALA A 23 26.19 -31.89 27.55
N VAL A 24 26.80 -32.88 26.89
CA VAL A 24 27.76 -33.79 27.50
C VAL A 24 29.15 -33.51 26.95
N CYS A 25 30.02 -33.00 27.82
CA CYS A 25 31.42 -32.73 27.51
C CYS A 25 32.31 -33.91 27.97
N ASP A 26 33.35 -34.21 27.19
CA ASP A 26 34.10 -35.49 27.17
C ASP A 26 34.90 -35.86 28.45
N SER A 27 34.82 -35.10 29.54
CA SER A 27 35.66 -35.42 30.71
C SER A 27 35.15 -35.00 32.08
N THR A 28 34.01 -34.32 32.19
CA THR A 28 33.64 -33.64 33.45
C THR A 28 32.29 -34.02 34.03
N LEU A 29 31.54 -34.95 33.42
CA LEU A 29 30.28 -35.40 34.01
C LEU A 29 30.53 -36.21 35.29
N PRO A 30 29.96 -35.80 36.45
CA PRO A 30 30.08 -36.56 37.68
C PRO A 30 29.36 -37.91 37.56
N ASP A 31 29.86 -38.91 38.29
CA ASP A 31 29.30 -40.27 38.30
C ASP A 31 27.91 -40.33 38.96
N VAL A 32 27.48 -39.22 39.56
CA VAL A 32 26.15 -39.09 40.18
C VAL A 32 25.53 -37.76 39.77
N VAL A 33 24.37 -37.85 39.13
CA VAL A 33 23.52 -36.70 38.78
C VAL A 33 22.22 -36.82 39.56
N THR A 34 21.84 -35.78 40.31
CA THR A 34 20.57 -35.77 41.03
C THR A 34 19.59 -34.89 40.27
N VAL A 35 18.48 -35.47 39.85
CA VAL A 35 17.43 -34.76 39.12
C VAL A 35 16.23 -34.60 40.04
N SER A 36 15.86 -33.34 40.31
CA SER A 36 14.62 -33.03 41.02
C SER A 36 13.61 -32.48 40.02
N THR A 37 12.48 -33.16 39.91
CA THR A 37 11.39 -32.74 39.04
C THR A 37 10.19 -32.32 39.86
N LYS A 38 9.65 -31.13 39.56
CA LYS A 38 8.41 -30.64 40.14
C LYS A 38 7.39 -30.47 39.03
N VAL A 39 6.38 -31.32 39.03
CA VAL A 39 5.31 -31.29 38.03
C VAL A 39 4.03 -30.83 38.70
N THR A 40 3.42 -29.75 38.18
CA THR A 40 2.12 -29.29 38.63
C THR A 40 1.06 -29.74 37.63
N LEU A 41 0.10 -30.49 38.13
CA LEU A 41 -0.97 -31.08 37.36
C LEU A 41 -2.28 -30.34 37.69
N CYS A 42 -3.15 -30.16 36.70
CA CYS A 42 -4.50 -29.63 36.88
C CYS A 42 -5.49 -30.74 36.54
N ASP A 43 -6.53 -30.93 37.35
CA ASP A 43 -7.66 -31.75 36.91
C ASP A 43 -8.62 -30.95 36.01
N GLY A 44 -9.58 -31.63 35.39
CA GLY A 44 -10.58 -31.00 34.51
C GLY A 44 -11.50 -29.99 35.21
N SER A 45 -11.41 -29.87 36.55
CA SER A 45 -12.11 -28.84 37.34
C SER A 45 -11.22 -27.63 37.69
N GLY A 46 -9.96 -27.62 37.21
CA GLY A 46 -8.99 -26.55 37.44
C GLY A 46 -8.23 -26.65 38.77
N ARG A 47 -8.41 -27.73 39.54
CA ARG A 47 -7.72 -27.92 40.82
C ARG A 47 -6.28 -28.38 40.57
N ARG A 48 -5.32 -27.71 41.21
CA ARG A 48 -3.88 -27.98 41.03
C ARG A 48 -3.35 -28.96 42.08
N PHE A 49 -2.54 -29.92 41.65
CA PHE A 49 -1.79 -30.82 42.52
C PHE A 49 -0.34 -30.93 42.03
N THR A 50 0.62 -30.81 42.94
CA THR A 50 2.04 -30.83 42.60
C THR A 50 2.66 -32.16 43.03
N ILE A 51 3.29 -32.84 42.07
CA ILE A 51 4.13 -34.01 42.33
C ILE A 51 5.59 -33.56 42.32
N ARG A 52 6.33 -33.92 43.37
CA ARG A 52 7.79 -33.76 43.44
C ARG A 52 8.44 -35.13 43.39
N ASN A 53 9.34 -35.33 42.46
CA ASN A 53 10.14 -36.55 42.38
C ASN A 53 11.62 -36.21 42.45
N PHE A 54 12.38 -37.02 43.17
CA PHE A 54 13.83 -36.91 43.29
C PHE A 54 14.43 -38.21 42.82
N ASN A 55 15.08 -38.17 41.66
CA ASN A 55 15.76 -39.33 41.11
C ASN A 55 17.26 -39.10 41.15
N ARG A 56 17.98 -40.09 41.69
CA ARG A 56 19.43 -40.11 41.68
C ARG A 56 19.89 -41.01 40.53
N ILE A 57 20.45 -40.40 39.51
CA ILE A 57 21.03 -41.05 38.35
C ILE A 57 22.48 -41.37 38.71
N GLN A 58 22.75 -42.64 38.97
CA GLN A 58 24.12 -43.11 39.22
C GLN A 58 24.67 -43.74 37.95
N LEU A 59 25.67 -43.09 37.38
CA LEU A 59 26.40 -43.59 36.22
C LEU A 59 27.42 -44.61 36.73
N PRO A 60 27.49 -45.83 36.16
CA PRO A 60 28.48 -46.82 36.57
C PRO A 60 29.88 -46.26 36.31
N ALA A 61 30.81 -46.42 37.25
CA ALA A 61 32.21 -46.00 37.06
C ALA A 61 32.85 -46.64 35.81
N ALA A 62 32.34 -47.80 35.39
CA ALA A 62 32.76 -48.52 34.18
C ALA A 62 32.36 -47.84 32.86
N ALA A 63 31.45 -46.85 32.86
CA ALA A 63 31.14 -46.07 31.65
C ALA A 63 32.31 -45.16 31.21
N GLY A 64 33.36 -45.03 32.03
CA GLY A 64 34.61 -44.36 31.67
C GLY A 64 34.44 -42.89 31.29
N ARG A 65 35.43 -42.34 30.56
CA ARG A 65 35.37 -40.98 29.99
C ARG A 65 34.48 -40.89 28.75
N ASP A 66 33.86 -41.99 28.30
CA ASP A 66 33.06 -42.01 27.06
C ASP A 66 31.76 -41.21 27.23
N ALA A 67 31.76 -40.02 26.62
CA ALA A 67 30.63 -39.12 26.55
C ALA A 67 29.35 -39.79 26.01
N ARG A 68 29.47 -40.73 25.06
CA ARG A 68 28.33 -41.40 24.43
C ARG A 68 27.70 -42.43 25.34
N ALA A 69 28.52 -43.21 26.04
CA ALA A 69 28.03 -44.15 27.04
C ALA A 69 27.29 -43.41 28.16
N LYS A 70 27.84 -42.28 28.65
CA LYS A 70 27.19 -41.46 29.67
C LYS A 70 25.89 -40.82 29.19
N ALA A 71 25.86 -40.28 27.96
CA ALA A 71 24.65 -39.74 27.35
C ALA A 71 23.55 -40.80 27.20
N ASN A 72 23.89 -42.01 26.72
CA ASN A 72 22.98 -43.14 26.57
C ASN A 72 22.34 -43.54 27.90
N LEU A 73 23.15 -43.69 28.96
CA LEU A 73 22.64 -44.05 30.27
C LEU A 73 21.75 -42.95 30.87
N MET A 74 22.11 -41.68 30.67
CA MET A 74 21.30 -40.56 31.13
C MET A 74 19.95 -40.51 30.40
N ALA A 75 19.92 -40.68 29.08
CA ALA A 75 18.68 -40.74 28.32
C ALA A 75 17.79 -41.91 28.75
N GLN A 76 18.38 -43.10 28.95
CA GLN A 76 17.65 -44.28 29.43
C GLN A 76 17.03 -44.05 30.81
N GLN A 77 17.80 -43.50 31.76
CA GLN A 77 17.29 -43.25 33.12
C GLN A 77 16.23 -42.14 33.15
N LEU A 78 16.36 -41.10 32.32
CA LEU A 78 15.32 -40.08 32.17
C LEU A 78 14.02 -40.66 31.58
N ASN A 79 14.12 -41.54 30.57
CA ASN A 79 12.97 -42.22 29.98
C ASN A 79 12.27 -43.19 30.96
N ALA A 80 13.01 -43.71 31.93
CA ALA A 80 12.46 -44.59 32.97
C ALA A 80 11.73 -43.86 34.12
N ILE A 81 11.78 -42.53 34.19
CA ILE A 81 11.04 -41.78 35.22
C ILE A 81 9.55 -41.85 34.92
N LEU A 82 8.80 -42.57 35.76
CA LEU A 82 7.35 -42.66 35.67
C LEU A 82 6.68 -41.63 36.57
N VAL A 83 5.66 -40.97 36.04
CA VAL A 83 4.76 -40.08 36.78
C VAL A 83 3.41 -40.79 36.95
N PRO A 84 2.88 -40.88 38.19
CA PRO A 84 1.54 -41.42 38.40
C PRO A 84 0.50 -40.53 37.72
N THR A 85 -0.34 -41.11 36.87
CA THR A 85 -1.50 -40.42 36.28
C THR A 85 -2.78 -41.18 36.63
N PRO A 86 -3.96 -40.56 36.49
CA PRO A 86 -5.24 -41.25 36.70
C PRO A 86 -5.41 -42.50 35.81
N LEU A 87 -4.70 -42.56 34.67
CA LEU A 87 -4.72 -43.69 33.72
C LEU A 87 -3.51 -44.65 33.92
N GLY A 88 -2.88 -44.61 35.09
CA GLY A 88 -1.70 -45.40 35.45
C GLY A 88 -0.36 -44.64 35.29
N PRO A 89 0.76 -45.21 35.75
CA PRO A 89 2.08 -44.57 35.61
C PRO A 89 2.46 -44.40 34.13
N LYS A 90 2.92 -43.21 33.75
CA LYS A 90 3.38 -42.89 32.39
C LYS A 90 4.79 -42.31 32.42
N PRO A 91 5.65 -42.59 31.41
CA PRO A 91 6.98 -42.00 31.35
C PRO A 91 6.89 -40.49 31.18
N ALA A 92 7.65 -39.79 32.03
CA ALA A 92 7.66 -38.33 32.12
C ALA A 92 8.33 -37.68 30.91
N PHE A 93 9.39 -38.32 30.42
CA PHE A 93 10.29 -37.76 29.43
C PHE A 93 10.49 -38.71 28.26
N ILE A 94 10.82 -38.12 27.11
CA ILE A 94 11.36 -38.76 25.94
C ILE A 94 12.70 -38.07 25.65
N ALA A 95 13.78 -38.77 25.97
CA ALA A 95 15.15 -38.33 25.79
C ALA A 95 15.76 -39.04 24.58
N VAL A 96 16.32 -38.25 23.66
CA VAL A 96 16.96 -38.69 22.41
C VAL A 96 18.35 -38.09 22.32
N ILE A 97 19.31 -38.84 21.77
CA ILE A 97 20.71 -38.42 21.68
C ILE A 97 21.03 -38.05 20.24
N GLY A 98 21.58 -36.86 20.06
CA GLY A 98 21.94 -36.33 18.74
C GLY A 98 23.36 -35.78 18.71
N PRO A 99 23.93 -35.62 17.50
CA PRO A 99 25.15 -34.83 17.31
C PRO A 99 24.90 -33.36 17.72
N PRO A 100 25.93 -32.59 18.07
CA PRO A 100 25.80 -31.18 18.46
C PRO A 100 25.43 -30.31 17.24
N THR A 101 24.16 -30.30 16.86
CA THR A 101 23.69 -29.64 15.63
C THR A 101 23.32 -28.17 15.81
N GLN A 102 23.06 -27.72 17.05
CA GLN A 102 22.64 -26.34 17.31
C GLN A 102 23.78 -25.40 17.75
N PHE A 103 25.01 -25.90 17.93
CA PHE A 103 26.18 -25.08 18.28
C PHE A 103 27.45 -25.55 17.55
N PRO A 104 27.56 -25.34 16.22
CA PRO A 104 28.78 -25.67 15.50
C PRO A 104 29.92 -24.75 15.97
N GLY A 105 30.95 -25.31 16.62
CA GLY A 105 32.17 -24.58 17.00
C GLY A 105 32.41 -24.30 18.49
N ALA A 106 31.55 -24.76 19.41
CA ALA A 106 31.86 -24.68 20.85
C ALA A 106 32.85 -25.80 21.25
N PRO A 107 34.11 -25.48 21.63
CA PRO A 107 35.11 -26.50 21.91
C PRO A 107 34.74 -27.34 23.14
N GLY A 108 34.72 -28.67 22.98
CA GLY A 108 34.59 -29.63 24.09
C GLY A 108 33.23 -30.32 24.27
N ILE A 109 32.18 -29.94 23.51
CA ILE A 109 30.89 -30.65 23.50
C ILE A 109 30.97 -31.80 22.50
N GLN A 110 30.82 -33.03 22.97
CA GLN A 110 30.84 -34.19 22.06
C GLN A 110 29.44 -34.66 21.69
N LEU A 111 28.48 -34.61 22.62
CA LEU A 111 27.12 -35.08 22.40
C LEU A 111 26.09 -34.24 23.15
N GLN A 112 24.86 -34.26 22.63
CA GLN A 112 23.72 -33.61 23.26
C GLN A 112 22.59 -34.61 23.50
N VAL A 113 22.02 -34.56 24.69
CA VAL A 113 20.77 -35.28 25.03
C VAL A 113 19.63 -34.27 24.94
N CYS A 114 18.77 -34.44 23.95
CA CYS A 114 17.52 -33.70 23.83
C CYS A 114 16.48 -34.38 24.71
N VAL A 115 15.92 -33.66 25.67
CA VAL A 115 14.88 -34.19 26.55
C VAL A 115 13.59 -33.44 26.27
N SER A 116 12.57 -34.18 25.87
CA SER A 116 11.22 -33.67 25.67
C SER A 116 10.25 -34.24 26.71
N ILE A 117 9.24 -33.48 27.09
CA ILE A 117 8.15 -34.01 27.92
C ILE A 117 7.30 -34.92 27.05
N ASN A 118 6.92 -36.08 27.59
CA ASN A 118 6.08 -37.01 26.86
C ASN A 118 4.75 -36.33 26.44
N PRO A 119 4.42 -36.27 25.14
CA PRO A 119 3.20 -35.62 24.66
C PRO A 119 1.91 -36.21 25.25
N ALA A 120 1.93 -37.49 25.65
CA ALA A 120 0.80 -38.14 26.32
C ALA A 120 0.44 -37.48 27.67
N LEU A 121 1.39 -36.74 28.27
CA LEU A 121 1.16 -35.92 29.46
C LEU A 121 0.59 -34.54 29.09
N ALA A 122 0.92 -33.98 27.94
CA ALA A 122 0.40 -32.68 27.51
C ALA A 122 -1.13 -32.72 27.25
N ALA A 123 -1.66 -33.84 26.79
CA ALA A 123 -3.10 -34.04 26.55
C ALA A 123 -3.95 -34.04 27.84
N CYS A 124 -3.34 -34.18 29.02
CA CYS A 124 -4.03 -34.14 30.31
C CYS A 124 -4.00 -32.74 30.97
N GLY A 125 -3.67 -31.68 30.23
CA GLY A 125 -3.69 -30.30 30.74
C GLY A 125 -2.54 -29.97 31.69
N PHE A 126 -1.42 -30.68 31.60
CA PHE A 126 -0.28 -30.52 32.52
C PHE A 126 0.63 -29.35 32.12
N SER A 127 1.12 -28.61 33.11
CA SER A 127 2.08 -27.51 32.94
C SER A 127 3.31 -27.77 33.81
N LEU A 128 4.50 -27.83 33.20
CA LEU A 128 5.75 -28.03 33.92
C LEU A 128 6.26 -26.68 34.44
N GLU A 129 6.00 -26.38 35.71
CA GLU A 129 6.41 -25.10 36.31
C GLU A 129 7.90 -25.03 36.70
N GLY A 130 8.61 -26.17 36.79
CA GLY A 130 10.05 -26.13 37.04
C GLY A 130 10.76 -27.48 36.99
N PHE A 131 11.92 -27.48 36.35
CA PHE A 131 12.83 -28.62 36.26
C PHE A 131 14.20 -28.20 36.77
N CYS A 132 14.70 -28.88 37.82
CA CYS A 132 15.96 -28.53 38.44
C CYS A 132 16.91 -29.74 38.38
N MET A 133 18.01 -29.58 37.65
CA MET A 133 19.11 -30.54 37.70
C MET A 133 20.17 -30.01 38.66
N SER A 134 20.60 -30.83 39.60
CA SER A 134 21.74 -30.52 40.46
C SER A 134 22.77 -31.63 40.32
N MET A 135 23.96 -31.24 39.87
CA MET A 135 25.10 -32.13 39.78
C MET A 135 26.01 -31.83 40.97
N THR A 136 26.43 -32.86 41.70
CA THR A 136 27.34 -32.62 42.82
C THR A 136 28.72 -32.27 42.25
N ASN A 137 29.18 -31.05 42.56
CA ASN A 137 30.47 -30.42 42.22
C ASN A 137 30.60 -29.60 40.92
N TRP A 138 29.54 -29.39 40.12
CA TRP A 138 29.57 -28.47 38.96
C TRP A 138 28.23 -27.74 38.78
N THR A 139 28.27 -26.50 38.27
CA THR A 139 27.07 -25.74 37.86
C THR A 139 26.92 -25.84 36.34
N ALA A 140 25.83 -26.46 35.86
CA ALA A 140 25.50 -26.47 34.44
C ALA A 140 24.66 -25.23 34.08
N TYR A 141 24.94 -24.63 32.93
CA TYR A 141 24.11 -23.57 32.35
C TYR A 141 22.95 -24.19 31.57
N ILE A 142 21.71 -23.89 31.96
CA ILE A 142 20.54 -24.07 31.10
C ILE A 142 20.54 -22.87 30.17
N ILE A 143 20.78 -23.07 28.87
CA ILE A 143 20.68 -22.01 27.87
C ILE A 143 19.24 -22.03 27.33
N PRO A 144 18.37 -21.10 27.75
CA PRO A 144 17.09 -20.93 27.08
C PRO A 144 17.37 -20.46 25.66
N VAL A 145 16.86 -21.19 24.66
CA VAL A 145 16.96 -20.79 23.26
C VAL A 145 16.08 -19.56 23.07
N PRO A 146 16.62 -18.37 22.74
CA PRO A 146 15.80 -17.24 22.31
C PRO A 146 15.15 -17.62 20.99
N ARG A 147 13.91 -17.17 20.82
CA ARG A 147 13.11 -17.41 19.61
C ARG A 147 13.87 -16.91 18.38
N VAL A 148 14.48 -17.82 17.62
CA VAL A 148 14.68 -17.63 16.18
C VAL A 148 13.49 -18.33 15.51
N PRO A 149 12.56 -17.60 14.91
CA PRO A 149 11.39 -18.19 14.31
C PRO A 149 11.80 -18.94 13.03
N HIS A 150 12.03 -20.25 13.13
CA HIS A 150 11.85 -21.12 11.96
C HIS A 150 10.34 -21.34 11.74
N PRO A 151 9.80 -21.02 10.55
CA PRO A 151 8.43 -21.33 10.22
C PRO A 151 8.29 -22.82 9.84
N PRO A 152 7.21 -23.49 10.29
CA PRO A 152 6.76 -24.74 9.69
C PRO A 152 6.07 -24.45 8.35
N ALA A 153 6.36 -25.26 7.34
CA ALA A 153 5.79 -25.25 5.98
C ALA A 153 6.04 -23.95 5.19
N ARG A 154 6.25 -24.08 3.87
CA ARG A 154 6.18 -22.95 2.93
C ARG A 154 4.86 -22.22 3.19
N ARG A 155 4.91 -21.02 3.79
CA ARG A 155 3.73 -20.18 3.90
C ARG A 155 3.48 -19.63 2.51
N ARG A 156 2.61 -20.30 1.77
CA ARG A 156 1.97 -19.73 0.59
C ARG A 156 1.25 -18.48 1.08
N PRO A 157 1.56 -17.27 0.57
CA PRO A 157 0.69 -16.13 0.77
C PRO A 157 -0.70 -16.56 0.30
N VAL A 158 -1.68 -16.43 1.19
CA VAL A 158 -3.07 -16.69 0.85
C VAL A 158 -3.81 -15.38 1.02
N MET A 159 -4.09 -14.72 -0.10
CA MET A 159 -5.00 -13.58 -0.12
C MET A 159 -6.43 -14.13 -0.08
N VAL A 160 -7.29 -13.49 0.70
CA VAL A 160 -8.70 -13.87 0.83
C VAL A 160 -9.55 -12.61 0.68
N ILE A 161 -10.52 -12.63 -0.21
CA ILE A 161 -11.54 -11.57 -0.33
C ILE A 161 -12.82 -12.12 0.29
N PRO A 162 -13.19 -11.73 1.53
CA PRO A 162 -14.24 -12.41 2.29
C PRO A 162 -15.63 -12.26 1.69
N ASP A 163 -15.97 -11.08 1.19
CA ASP A 163 -17.27 -10.73 0.63
C ASP A 163 -17.12 -9.99 -0.72
N PRO A 164 -18.13 -10.02 -1.61
CA PRO A 164 -18.15 -9.14 -2.78
C PRO A 164 -18.00 -7.67 -2.34
N PRO A 165 -17.17 -6.87 -3.04
CA PRO A 165 -17.02 -5.45 -2.73
C PRO A 165 -18.35 -4.73 -2.90
N SER A 166 -18.66 -3.77 -2.03
CA SER A 166 -19.89 -2.98 -2.09
C SER A 166 -19.87 -1.91 -3.18
N ASP A 167 -18.67 -1.46 -3.52
CA ASP A 167 -18.39 -0.33 -4.41
C ASP A 167 -17.36 -0.76 -5.47
N PRO A 168 -17.28 -0.11 -6.64
CA PRO A 168 -16.21 -0.37 -7.61
C PRO A 168 -14.87 0.13 -7.08
N GLY A 169 -13.77 -0.43 -7.58
CA GLY A 169 -12.42 -0.04 -7.18
C GLY A 169 -11.35 -0.93 -7.79
N SER A 170 -10.15 -0.95 -7.19
CA SER A 170 -9.08 -1.85 -7.62
C SER A 170 -8.36 -2.52 -6.45
N PHE A 171 -7.91 -3.75 -6.66
CA PHE A 171 -7.00 -4.44 -5.74
C PHE A 171 -5.58 -4.31 -6.24
N ARG A 172 -4.72 -3.72 -5.43
CA ARG A 172 -3.28 -3.59 -5.71
C ARG A 172 -2.48 -4.55 -4.82
N MET A 173 -1.57 -5.28 -5.44
CA MET A 173 -0.59 -6.13 -4.79
C MET A 173 0.82 -5.67 -5.22
N THR A 174 1.58 -5.16 -4.26
CA THR A 174 2.94 -4.69 -4.49
C THR A 174 3.94 -5.75 -4.02
N PHE A 175 4.93 -6.03 -4.85
CA PHE A 175 6.05 -6.92 -4.60
C PHE A 175 7.32 -6.08 -4.63
N GLY A 176 8.10 -6.06 -3.55
CA GLY A 176 9.35 -5.33 -3.57
C GLY A 176 10.45 -5.94 -2.73
N ASN A 177 11.70 -5.64 -3.13
CA ASN A 177 12.84 -5.71 -2.22
C ASN A 177 12.92 -4.36 -1.49
N GLY A 178 12.86 -4.36 -0.16
CA GLY A 178 13.00 -3.16 0.67
C GLY A 178 14.41 -2.53 0.65
N ASP A 179 15.15 -2.65 -0.46
CA ASP A 179 16.44 -2.02 -0.65
C ASP A 179 16.23 -0.52 -0.94
N PRO A 180 16.71 0.38 -0.07
CA PRO A 180 16.52 1.82 -0.24
C PRO A 180 17.32 2.42 -1.39
N LEU A 181 18.27 1.69 -2.00
CA LEU A 181 19.11 2.20 -3.09
C LEU A 181 18.60 1.79 -4.48
N PHE A 182 17.92 0.64 -4.58
CA PHE A 182 17.37 0.12 -5.83
C PHE A 182 16.07 -0.66 -5.55
N PRO A 183 14.97 0.03 -5.25
CA PRO A 183 13.71 -0.63 -4.96
C PRO A 183 13.19 -1.27 -6.26
N LEU A 184 13.36 -2.59 -6.38
CA LEU A 184 12.73 -3.35 -7.46
C LEU A 184 11.31 -3.63 -7.01
N VAL A 185 10.38 -2.79 -7.46
CA VAL A 185 8.96 -2.84 -7.09
C VAL A 185 8.17 -3.29 -8.31
N GLN A 186 7.59 -4.48 -8.26
CA GLN A 186 6.58 -4.93 -9.22
C GLN A 186 5.20 -4.75 -8.60
N GLN A 187 4.24 -4.27 -9.37
CA GLN A 187 2.86 -4.10 -8.92
C GLN A 187 1.92 -4.89 -9.82
N VAL A 188 0.95 -5.55 -9.20
CA VAL A 188 -0.19 -6.17 -9.89
C VAL A 188 -1.43 -5.47 -9.38
N GLN A 189 -2.14 -4.77 -10.27
CA GLN A 189 -3.39 -4.08 -9.97
C GLN A 189 -4.51 -4.64 -10.83
N VAL A 190 -5.63 -5.00 -10.22
CA VAL A 190 -6.81 -5.47 -10.96
C VAL A 190 -8.05 -4.68 -10.56
N PRO A 191 -8.80 -4.12 -11.52
CA PRO A 191 -10.05 -3.44 -11.23
C PRO A 191 -11.13 -4.45 -10.84
N PHE A 192 -12.16 -3.98 -10.14
CA PHE A 192 -13.37 -4.73 -9.80
C PHE A 192 -14.61 -3.84 -9.76
N GLN A 193 -15.76 -4.45 -9.99
CA GLN A 193 -17.07 -3.76 -9.93
C GLN A 193 -17.80 -4.05 -8.62
N ALA A 194 -18.71 -3.15 -8.22
CA ALA A 194 -19.61 -3.38 -7.09
C ALA A 194 -20.39 -4.70 -7.25
N GLY A 195 -20.39 -5.53 -6.21
CA GLY A 195 -21.04 -6.83 -6.19
C GLY A 195 -20.31 -7.92 -6.99
N GLU A 196 -19.12 -7.63 -7.54
CA GLU A 196 -18.36 -8.63 -8.28
C GLU A 196 -17.94 -9.80 -7.38
N LYS A 197 -18.07 -11.04 -7.90
CA LYS A 197 -17.68 -12.22 -7.13
C LYS A 197 -16.17 -12.19 -6.85
N PRO A 198 -15.74 -12.37 -5.59
CA PRO A 198 -14.33 -12.48 -5.19
C PRO A 198 -13.48 -13.38 -6.09
N GLU A 199 -14.05 -14.50 -6.56
CA GLU A 199 -13.39 -15.45 -7.45
C GLU A 199 -12.95 -14.86 -8.81
N ASN A 200 -13.70 -13.91 -9.35
CA ASN A 200 -13.40 -13.29 -10.64
C ASN A 200 -12.24 -12.29 -10.50
N ILE A 201 -12.30 -11.48 -9.44
CA ILE A 201 -11.25 -10.53 -9.07
C ILE A 201 -9.92 -11.28 -8.85
N LEU A 202 -9.96 -12.36 -8.06
CA LEU A 202 -8.78 -13.17 -7.78
C LEU A 202 -8.25 -13.92 -9.01
N ARG A 203 -9.09 -14.26 -9.99
CA ARG A 203 -8.63 -14.88 -11.25
C ARG A 203 -7.83 -13.90 -12.07
N ARG A 204 -8.34 -12.68 -12.26
CA ARG A 204 -7.57 -11.62 -12.93
C ARG A 204 -6.23 -11.42 -12.23
N MET A 205 -6.23 -11.31 -10.90
CA MET A 205 -4.97 -11.16 -10.15
C MET A 205 -4.03 -12.37 -10.29
N ALA A 206 -4.58 -13.60 -10.36
CA ALA A 206 -3.77 -14.78 -10.61
C ALA A 206 -3.15 -14.78 -12.00
N ASP A 207 -3.91 -14.36 -13.01
CA ASP A 207 -3.46 -14.28 -14.39
C ASP A 207 -2.32 -13.26 -14.51
N GLU A 208 -2.46 -12.07 -13.93
CA GLU A 208 -1.39 -11.07 -13.83
C GLU A 208 -0.11 -11.62 -13.16
N ILE A 209 -0.24 -12.27 -12.01
CA ILE A 209 0.90 -12.87 -11.30
C ILE A 209 1.56 -13.97 -12.14
N ASN A 210 0.78 -14.77 -12.86
CA ASN A 210 1.30 -15.80 -13.75
C ASN A 210 2.04 -15.19 -14.96
N MET A 211 1.55 -14.07 -15.50
CA MET A 211 2.16 -13.38 -16.63
C MET A 211 3.55 -12.82 -16.30
N ILE A 212 3.72 -12.25 -15.10
CA ILE A 212 5.03 -11.73 -14.68
C ILE A 212 6.04 -12.83 -14.34
N GLY A 213 5.67 -14.12 -14.38
CA GLY A 213 6.53 -15.26 -14.09
C GLY A 213 6.31 -15.90 -12.71
N GLY A 214 5.30 -15.42 -11.98
CA GLY A 214 4.79 -16.04 -10.75
C GLY A 214 3.98 -17.30 -11.01
N GLN A 215 3.57 -17.97 -9.94
CA GLN A 215 2.58 -19.04 -9.98
C GLN A 215 1.45 -18.71 -9.02
N ALA A 216 0.27 -18.44 -9.54
CA ALA A 216 -0.91 -18.10 -8.76
C ALA A 216 -2.08 -19.02 -9.09
N HIS A 217 -2.83 -19.40 -8.06
CA HIS A 217 -3.99 -20.29 -8.18
C HIS A 217 -5.13 -19.86 -7.27
N VAL A 218 -6.33 -19.74 -7.85
CA VAL A 218 -7.55 -19.36 -7.14
C VAL A 218 -8.29 -20.60 -6.65
N ARG A 219 -8.73 -20.61 -5.38
CA ARG A 219 -9.60 -21.62 -4.78
C ARG A 219 -10.72 -20.98 -3.98
N GLY A 220 -11.88 -20.83 -4.62
CA GLY A 220 -12.98 -20.04 -4.07
C GLY A 220 -12.53 -18.59 -3.91
N ASN A 221 -12.83 -17.98 -2.78
CA ASN A 221 -12.43 -16.61 -2.47
C ASN A 221 -10.97 -16.46 -1.98
N ARG A 222 -10.08 -17.38 -2.35
CA ARG A 222 -8.68 -17.41 -1.91
C ARG A 222 -7.73 -17.49 -3.10
N LEU A 223 -6.69 -16.66 -3.08
CA LEU A 223 -5.60 -16.66 -4.05
C LEU A 223 -4.33 -17.16 -3.37
N LEU A 224 -3.77 -18.23 -3.92
CA LEU A 224 -2.52 -18.85 -3.47
C LEU A 224 -1.42 -18.44 -4.44
N THR A 225 -0.32 -17.85 -3.96
CA THR A 225 0.83 -17.49 -4.80
C THR A 225 2.07 -18.32 -4.44
N GLU A 226 2.89 -18.62 -5.44
CA GLU A 226 4.15 -19.37 -5.39
C GLU A 226 5.12 -18.75 -6.41
N GLY A 227 6.43 -18.71 -6.10
CA GLY A 227 7.48 -18.38 -7.08
C GLY A 227 7.35 -17.03 -7.77
N LEU A 228 7.11 -15.94 -7.02
CA LEU A 228 7.02 -14.58 -7.58
C LEU A 228 8.32 -14.17 -8.30
N PRO A 229 8.27 -13.34 -9.35
CA PRO A 229 9.39 -13.10 -10.28
C PRO A 229 10.56 -12.29 -9.71
N ILE A 230 10.45 -11.85 -8.45
CA ILE A 230 11.51 -11.24 -7.68
C ILE A 230 12.61 -12.24 -7.26
N GLU A 231 12.38 -13.55 -7.46
CA GLU A 231 13.44 -14.56 -7.35
C GLU A 231 14.22 -14.64 -8.69
N PRO A 232 15.54 -14.36 -8.72
CA PRO A 232 16.29 -14.37 -9.97
C PRO A 232 16.24 -15.75 -10.63
N ALA A 233 16.05 -15.78 -11.96
CA ALA A 233 15.97 -17.01 -12.72
C ALA A 233 17.23 -17.88 -12.50
N PRO A 234 17.11 -19.22 -12.38
CA PRO A 234 18.25 -20.09 -12.24
C PRO A 234 19.07 -20.06 -13.54
N SER A 235 20.16 -19.30 -13.55
CA SER A 235 21.03 -19.24 -14.72
C SER A 235 21.69 -20.60 -14.97
N THR A 236 21.56 -21.07 -16.21
CA THR A 236 22.18 -22.30 -16.70
C THR A 236 23.26 -21.92 -17.70
N GLN A 237 24.43 -21.43 -17.26
CA GLN A 237 25.70 -21.64 -17.98
C GLN A 237 26.96 -21.12 -17.25
N LEU A 238 27.86 -22.08 -17.00
CA LEU A 238 29.32 -22.05 -17.12
C LEU A 238 30.14 -20.98 -16.34
N GLY A 239 30.53 -21.40 -15.12
CA GLY A 239 31.92 -21.48 -14.65
C GLY A 239 32.86 -20.29 -14.89
N GLU A 240 32.97 -19.40 -13.90
CA GLU A 240 34.22 -18.99 -13.24
C GLU A 240 33.89 -17.96 -12.12
N GLY A 241 34.22 -18.28 -10.85
CA GLY A 241 34.15 -17.34 -9.69
C GLY A 241 33.20 -17.77 -8.55
N PRO A 242 33.63 -17.77 -7.25
CA PRO A 242 32.86 -18.34 -6.16
C PRO A 242 31.79 -17.37 -5.64
N TYR A 243 30.66 -17.32 -6.33
CA TYR A 243 29.37 -17.04 -5.71
C TYR A 243 28.43 -18.18 -6.06
N VAL A 244 28.65 -19.33 -5.41
CA VAL A 244 27.60 -20.33 -5.25
C VAL A 244 26.71 -19.79 -4.12
N TYR A 245 25.70 -19.01 -4.47
CA TYR A 245 24.56 -18.83 -3.58
C TYR A 245 23.82 -20.16 -3.58
N GLU A 246 24.10 -20.99 -2.57
CA GLU A 246 23.11 -21.97 -2.12
C GLU A 246 21.80 -21.23 -1.91
N CYS A 247 20.68 -21.85 -2.30
CA CYS A 247 19.33 -21.34 -2.15
C CYS A 247 19.00 -21.10 -0.66
N GLY A 248 19.57 -20.05 -0.10
CA GLY A 248 19.29 -19.46 1.19
C GLY A 248 18.41 -18.25 0.91
N ALA A 249 17.28 -18.23 1.61
CA ALA A 249 16.29 -17.18 1.59
C ALA A 249 16.94 -15.79 1.49
N LEU A 250 16.41 -14.96 0.59
CA LEU A 250 16.58 -13.52 0.68
C LEU A 250 16.17 -13.12 2.11
N ASP A 251 17.13 -12.57 2.87
CA ASP A 251 16.94 -12.07 4.24
C ASP A 251 16.19 -10.72 4.26
N ASN A 252 15.63 -10.31 3.12
CA ASN A 252 14.84 -9.10 2.99
C ASN A 252 13.36 -9.49 3.09
N GLN A 253 12.67 -8.94 4.09
CA GLN A 253 11.23 -9.07 4.20
C GLN A 253 10.60 -8.55 2.91
N VAL A 254 9.97 -9.43 2.13
CA VAL A 254 9.04 -9.01 1.07
C VAL A 254 7.84 -8.42 1.80
N GLU A 255 7.74 -7.09 1.77
CA GLU A 255 6.57 -6.36 2.27
C GLU A 255 5.47 -6.51 1.23
N ILE A 256 4.45 -7.30 1.56
CA ILE A 256 3.25 -7.44 0.74
C ILE A 256 2.23 -6.47 1.31
N GLN A 257 2.14 -5.29 0.71
CA GLN A 257 1.09 -4.32 0.99
C GLN A 257 -0.11 -4.66 0.09
N ILE A 258 -1.24 -4.95 0.71
CA ILE A 258 -2.52 -5.22 0.03
C ILE A 258 -3.42 -4.03 0.34
N GLU A 259 -3.69 -3.24 -0.69
CA GLU A 259 -4.58 -2.10 -0.60
C GLU A 259 -5.83 -2.43 -1.41
N ALA A 260 -6.98 -2.45 -0.72
CA ALA A 260 -8.24 -2.24 -1.40
C ALA A 260 -8.32 -0.73 -1.61
N LEU A 261 -7.97 -0.29 -2.82
CA LEU A 261 -8.26 1.07 -3.27
C LEU A 261 -9.76 1.08 -3.58
N SER A 262 -10.55 1.24 -2.52
CA SER A 262 -11.81 1.95 -2.65
C SER A 262 -11.44 3.33 -3.18
N LEU A 263 -12.16 3.84 -4.19
CA LEU A 263 -12.26 5.28 -4.44
C LEU A 263 -12.19 5.97 -3.08
N HIS A 264 -11.18 6.81 -2.85
CA HIS A 264 -10.89 7.42 -1.55
C HIS A 264 -12.17 7.98 -0.93
N SER A 265 -12.83 7.20 -0.07
CA SER A 265 -14.22 7.44 0.35
C SER A 265 -14.31 8.35 1.57
N VAL A 266 -13.27 9.15 1.84
CA VAL A 266 -13.24 10.10 2.95
C VAL A 266 -13.20 11.54 2.49
N ASP A 267 -12.76 11.80 1.26
CA ASP A 267 -12.79 13.15 0.70
C ASP A 267 -14.03 13.26 -0.19
N PRO A 268 -14.94 14.23 0.07
CA PRO A 268 -16.08 14.42 -0.80
C PRO A 268 -15.63 14.73 -2.23
N ILE A 269 -16.20 13.98 -3.17
CA ILE A 269 -16.06 14.25 -4.60
C ILE A 269 -16.71 15.60 -4.88
N ILE A 270 -15.92 16.56 -5.33
CA ILE A 270 -16.39 17.90 -5.69
C ILE A 270 -16.95 17.85 -7.11
N CYS A 271 -16.21 17.26 -8.06
CA CYS A 271 -16.54 17.21 -9.49
C CYS A 271 -16.02 15.92 -10.14
N LYS A 272 -16.67 15.48 -11.22
CA LYS A 272 -16.24 14.35 -12.06
C LYS A 272 -16.40 14.67 -13.54
N VAL A 273 -15.36 14.40 -14.33
CA VAL A 273 -15.32 14.49 -15.79
C VAL A 273 -14.87 13.13 -16.33
N ASP A 274 -15.79 12.40 -16.93
CA ASP A 274 -15.62 11.09 -17.57
C ASP A 274 -15.90 11.15 -19.09
N PHE A 275 -15.98 12.35 -19.65
CA PHE A 275 -16.04 12.64 -21.08
C PHE A 275 -17.17 11.95 -21.87
N ASP A 276 -18.17 11.40 -21.20
CA ASP A 276 -19.33 10.74 -21.80
C ASP A 276 -20.50 11.71 -22.08
N GLY A 277 -20.34 12.99 -21.70
CA GLY A 277 -21.36 14.04 -21.81
C GLY A 277 -22.25 14.19 -20.56
N LEU A 278 -21.94 13.50 -19.45
CA LEU A 278 -22.62 13.58 -18.15
C LEU A 278 -21.73 14.24 -17.07
N GLU A 279 -20.87 15.18 -17.45
CA GLU A 279 -19.90 15.78 -16.55
C GLU A 279 -20.58 16.53 -15.39
N GLN A 280 -20.12 16.28 -14.17
CA GLN A 280 -20.64 16.92 -12.95
C GLN A 280 -19.65 17.94 -12.42
N GLY A 281 -20.13 19.17 -12.21
CA GLY A 281 -19.36 20.26 -11.59
C GLY A 281 -18.36 20.99 -12.51
N LEU A 282 -18.29 20.60 -13.79
CA LEU A 282 -17.55 21.35 -14.81
C LEU A 282 -18.27 22.67 -15.13
N ILE A 283 -17.63 23.80 -14.80
CA ILE A 283 -18.19 25.13 -15.05
C ILE A 283 -17.69 25.75 -16.36
N GLY A 284 -16.67 25.17 -16.99
CA GLY A 284 -16.19 25.59 -18.30
C GLY A 284 -15.13 24.68 -18.90
N TYR A 285 -15.08 24.63 -20.24
CA TYR A 285 -14.05 23.94 -21.02
C TYR A 285 -13.57 24.87 -22.13
N THR A 286 -12.25 24.99 -22.29
CA THR A 286 -11.66 25.71 -23.41
C THR A 286 -10.57 24.87 -24.06
N ASN A 287 -10.66 24.71 -25.38
CA ASN A 287 -9.63 24.10 -26.21
C ASN A 287 -9.28 25.12 -27.30
N PRO A 288 -8.18 25.88 -27.19
CA PRO A 288 -7.79 26.88 -28.18
C PRO A 288 -7.48 26.27 -29.55
N VAL A 289 -7.15 24.97 -29.61
CA VAL A 289 -6.87 24.26 -30.86
C VAL A 289 -8.16 23.89 -31.57
N VAL A 290 -9.17 23.45 -30.82
CA VAL A 290 -10.50 23.12 -31.32
C VAL A 290 -11.52 24.14 -30.81
N GLN A 291 -11.87 25.14 -31.62
CA GLN A 291 -12.98 26.04 -31.30
C GLN A 291 -14.32 25.28 -31.37
N PHE A 292 -14.73 24.68 -30.24
CA PHE A 292 -16.11 24.26 -30.05
C PHE A 292 -16.96 25.51 -29.83
N ALA A 293 -17.64 25.97 -30.88
CA ALA A 293 -18.70 26.96 -30.75
C ALA A 293 -20.01 26.23 -30.42
N GLY A 294 -20.22 25.93 -29.14
CA GLY A 294 -21.46 25.36 -28.61
C GLY A 294 -21.65 25.80 -27.16
N PRO A 295 -22.89 25.84 -26.63
CA PRO A 295 -23.09 26.03 -25.20
C PRO A 295 -22.25 24.94 -24.51
N GLY A 296 -21.42 25.33 -23.54
CA GLY A 296 -20.46 24.43 -22.89
C GLY A 296 -21.09 23.13 -22.41
N PHE A 297 -20.25 22.12 -22.16
CA PHE A 297 -20.57 20.83 -21.54
C PHE A 297 -21.52 20.98 -20.33
N GLY A 298 -22.81 21.11 -20.62
CA GLY A 298 -23.76 21.73 -19.70
C GLY A 298 -25.08 20.98 -19.75
N THR A 299 -25.23 20.04 -18.81
CA THR A 299 -26.48 19.44 -18.29
C THR A 299 -27.47 18.78 -19.27
N ASP A 300 -27.22 18.80 -20.58
CA ASP A 300 -28.11 18.20 -21.57
C ASP A 300 -27.31 17.33 -22.55
N ALA A 301 -27.18 16.05 -22.21
CA ALA A 301 -26.42 14.98 -22.87
C ALA A 301 -26.90 14.60 -24.30
N ASN A 302 -27.60 15.49 -25.00
CA ASN A 302 -27.96 15.32 -26.41
C ASN A 302 -27.14 16.19 -27.36
N LEU A 303 -26.10 16.87 -26.86
CA LEU A 303 -25.26 17.77 -27.63
C LEU A 303 -23.76 17.57 -27.37
N ILE A 304 -23.27 16.32 -27.38
CA ILE A 304 -22.02 16.07 -28.10
C ILE A 304 -22.39 15.97 -29.59
N ASN A 305 -22.89 17.07 -30.15
CA ASN A 305 -22.65 17.27 -31.57
C ASN A 305 -21.24 17.85 -31.57
N PRO A 306 -20.19 17.12 -31.99
CA PRO A 306 -18.89 17.72 -32.20
C PRO A 306 -19.13 18.80 -33.25
N GLY A 307 -19.43 20.02 -32.79
CA GLY A 307 -19.65 21.16 -33.66
C GLY A 307 -18.44 21.18 -34.57
N PHE A 308 -18.69 21.20 -35.89
CA PHE A 308 -17.66 21.08 -36.93
C PHE A 308 -16.40 21.83 -36.48
N ALA A 309 -15.41 21.12 -35.93
CA ALA A 309 -14.15 21.75 -35.65
C ALA A 309 -13.60 22.09 -37.01
N ASN A 310 -13.42 23.37 -37.27
CA ASN A 310 -12.73 23.88 -38.44
C ASN A 310 -11.21 23.63 -38.36
N THR A 311 -10.79 22.60 -37.64
CA THR A 311 -9.39 22.28 -37.41
C THR A 311 -8.88 21.41 -38.55
N ASN A 312 -7.69 21.74 -39.02
CA ASN A 312 -7.02 21.02 -40.10
C ASN A 312 -6.30 19.76 -39.60
N TRP A 313 -6.85 19.06 -38.59
CA TRP A 313 -6.28 17.80 -38.11
C TRP A 313 -6.25 16.79 -39.25
N LEU A 314 -5.10 16.15 -39.44
CA LEU A 314 -4.96 15.08 -40.43
C LEU A 314 -5.53 13.78 -39.85
N PRO A 315 -5.88 12.79 -40.69
CA PRO A 315 -6.20 11.46 -40.21
C PRO A 315 -5.00 10.87 -39.46
N GLY A 316 -5.17 10.61 -38.17
CA GLY A 316 -4.09 10.19 -37.26
C GLY A 316 -4.00 11.08 -36.03
N ASP A 317 -4.32 12.36 -36.17
CA ASP A 317 -4.14 13.35 -35.12
C ASP A 317 -5.33 13.39 -34.14
N SER A 318 -5.05 13.58 -32.85
CA SER A 318 -6.10 13.86 -31.87
C SER A 318 -5.64 14.66 -30.64
N PHE A 319 -6.58 15.46 -30.15
CA PHE A 319 -6.50 16.21 -28.90
C PHE A 319 -7.92 16.66 -28.50
N TRP A 320 -8.80 15.72 -28.19
CA TRP A 320 -10.21 15.98 -27.94
C TRP A 320 -10.92 14.85 -27.16
N PRO A 321 -12.06 15.14 -26.49
CA PRO A 321 -12.91 14.11 -25.86
C PRO A 321 -13.53 13.19 -26.89
N MET A 322 -13.28 11.89 -26.82
CA MET A 322 -13.74 10.89 -27.75
C MET A 322 -14.46 9.76 -27.06
N THR A 323 -15.36 9.09 -27.79
CA THR A 323 -15.89 7.79 -27.41
C THR A 323 -15.61 6.86 -28.58
N ARG A 324 -15.67 5.56 -28.33
CA ARG A 324 -15.52 4.57 -29.40
C ARG A 324 -16.58 4.68 -30.50
N GLN A 325 -17.75 5.22 -30.19
CA GLN A 325 -18.85 5.38 -31.15
C GLN A 325 -18.80 6.71 -31.90
N ASN A 326 -18.07 7.69 -31.37
CA ASN A 326 -18.06 9.04 -31.92
C ASN A 326 -17.17 9.12 -33.15
N ILE A 327 -17.74 9.69 -34.22
CA ILE A 327 -16.96 10.25 -35.31
C ILE A 327 -16.55 11.64 -34.82
N GLY A 328 -15.25 11.84 -34.65
CA GLY A 328 -14.65 13.09 -34.23
C GLY A 328 -14.85 14.23 -35.24
N PRO A 329 -14.25 15.39 -34.97
CA PRO A 329 -14.41 16.54 -35.85
C PRO A 329 -14.01 16.24 -37.30
N ASN A 330 -14.71 16.85 -38.27
CA ASN A 330 -14.52 16.60 -39.71
C ASN A 330 -14.80 15.17 -40.19
N ASN A 331 -15.64 14.42 -39.48
CA ASN A 331 -15.94 13.02 -39.77
C ASN A 331 -14.72 12.08 -39.64
N VAL A 332 -13.72 12.45 -38.86
CA VAL A 332 -12.55 11.60 -38.59
C VAL A 332 -12.88 10.69 -37.41
N GLY A 333 -12.78 9.37 -37.58
CA GLY A 333 -12.94 8.42 -36.48
C GLY A 333 -11.82 8.53 -35.44
N MET A 334 -11.93 7.75 -34.36
CA MET A 334 -10.82 7.58 -33.41
C MET A 334 -9.53 7.18 -34.16
N PRO A 335 -8.38 7.83 -33.89
CA PRO A 335 -7.12 7.46 -34.53
C PRO A 335 -6.74 6.00 -34.28
N PHE A 336 -6.03 5.41 -35.24
CA PHE A 336 -5.52 4.04 -35.12
C PHE A 336 -4.54 3.88 -33.97
N ASN A 337 -3.71 4.90 -33.68
CA ASN A 337 -2.76 4.82 -32.58
C ASN A 337 -3.45 4.67 -31.22
N ILE A 338 -4.69 5.13 -31.08
CA ILE A 338 -5.52 5.02 -29.86
C ILE A 338 -6.39 3.75 -29.88
N SER A 339 -6.86 3.34 -31.06
CA SER A 339 -7.81 2.23 -31.24
C SER A 339 -7.10 0.89 -31.28
N ASP A 340 -7.41 0.00 -30.34
CA ASP A 340 -6.80 -1.34 -30.27
C ASP A 340 -7.46 -2.37 -31.23
N ASP A 341 -6.67 -3.34 -31.68
CA ASP A 341 -6.83 -4.27 -32.82
C ASP A 341 -8.03 -5.23 -32.76
N SER A 342 -8.69 -5.34 -31.62
CA SER A 342 -9.84 -6.22 -31.42
C SER A 342 -11.17 -5.55 -31.80
N VAL A 343 -11.14 -4.25 -32.09
CA VAL A 343 -12.32 -3.43 -32.32
C VAL A 343 -13.00 -3.85 -33.62
N VAL A 344 -14.23 -4.32 -33.51
CA VAL A 344 -15.12 -4.37 -34.68
C VAL A 344 -15.44 -2.93 -35.08
N ALA A 345 -15.10 -2.54 -36.32
CA ALA A 345 -15.39 -1.21 -36.83
C ALA A 345 -16.86 -0.85 -36.61
N ALA A 346 -17.12 0.31 -35.99
CA ALA A 346 -18.46 0.80 -35.66
C ALA A 346 -19.42 0.85 -36.87
N ALA A 347 -18.88 0.84 -38.09
CA ALA A 347 -19.63 0.94 -39.35
C ALA A 347 -19.81 -0.37 -40.15
N GLY A 348 -19.39 -1.56 -39.68
CA GLY A 348 -19.50 -2.71 -40.61
C GLY A 348 -19.14 -4.14 -40.23
N ASN A 349 -19.03 -4.54 -38.95
CA ASN A 349 -18.78 -5.95 -38.59
C ASN A 349 -17.54 -6.58 -39.26
N THR A 350 -16.60 -5.76 -39.73
CA THR A 350 -15.30 -6.22 -40.22
C THR A 350 -14.30 -5.97 -39.10
N PRO A 351 -13.64 -7.02 -38.59
CA PRO A 351 -12.46 -6.83 -37.76
C PRO A 351 -11.48 -5.94 -38.52
N PHE A 352 -10.93 -4.92 -37.86
CA PHE A 352 -9.80 -4.23 -38.43
C PHE A 352 -8.66 -5.24 -38.69
N PRO A 353 -7.78 -5.02 -39.68
CA PRO A 353 -6.54 -5.76 -39.77
C PRO A 353 -5.83 -5.71 -38.41
N THR A 354 -5.25 -6.81 -37.94
CA THR A 354 -4.45 -6.80 -36.70
C THR A 354 -3.42 -5.70 -36.78
N ASP A 355 -3.50 -4.73 -35.87
CA ASP A 355 -2.49 -3.70 -35.69
C ASP A 355 -1.60 -4.07 -34.49
N SER A 356 -0.81 -3.12 -34.03
CA SER A 356 0.12 -3.31 -32.91
C SER A 356 0.14 -2.09 -31.99
N GLN A 357 -0.94 -1.29 -31.99
CA GLN A 357 -1.01 -0.02 -31.26
C GLN A 357 -2.45 0.26 -30.82
N GLY A 358 -2.60 0.95 -29.69
CA GLY A 358 -3.89 1.33 -29.13
C GLY A 358 -4.11 0.77 -27.73
N PHE A 359 -4.73 1.59 -26.87
CA PHE A 359 -5.16 1.19 -25.52
C PHE A 359 -6.69 1.11 -25.41
N ALA A 360 -7.43 1.65 -26.38
CA ALA A 360 -8.90 1.65 -26.36
C ALA A 360 -9.47 0.41 -27.06
N GLY A 361 -9.47 -0.72 -26.34
CA GLY A 361 -9.95 -2.03 -26.81
C GLY A 361 -11.48 -2.20 -26.91
N GLN A 362 -11.92 -3.37 -27.37
CA GLN A 362 -13.34 -3.70 -27.55
C GLN A 362 -14.12 -3.69 -26.22
N GLN A 363 -13.43 -3.91 -25.11
CA GLN A 363 -13.98 -3.97 -23.75
C GLN A 363 -14.12 -2.59 -23.08
N PHE A 364 -13.51 -1.54 -23.64
CA PHE A 364 -13.72 -0.17 -23.17
C PHE A 364 -15.20 0.18 -23.38
N GLY A 365 -15.92 0.42 -22.28
CA GLY A 365 -17.36 0.18 -22.13
C GLY A 365 -18.27 1.14 -22.89
N GLY A 366 -17.69 2.02 -23.70
CA GLY A 366 -18.39 3.12 -24.36
C GLY A 366 -18.50 4.37 -23.50
N ASP A 367 -17.84 4.39 -22.34
CA ASP A 367 -17.42 5.61 -21.66
C ASP A 367 -16.57 6.48 -22.59
N GLY A 368 -16.62 7.78 -22.37
CA GLY A 368 -15.76 8.71 -23.07
C GLY A 368 -14.38 8.75 -22.42
N PHE A 369 -13.41 9.29 -23.16
CA PHE A 369 -12.12 9.64 -22.61
C PHE A 369 -11.53 10.80 -23.42
N PHE A 370 -10.52 11.48 -22.88
CA PHE A 370 -9.75 12.45 -23.62
C PHE A 370 -8.57 11.76 -24.30
N GLY A 371 -8.61 11.66 -25.62
CA GLY A 371 -7.55 11.00 -26.40
C GLY A 371 -6.61 12.00 -27.05
N ILE A 372 -5.32 11.64 -27.04
CA ILE A 372 -4.21 12.45 -27.53
C ILE A 372 -3.27 11.57 -28.36
N THR A 373 -2.95 12.02 -29.58
CA THR A 373 -1.89 11.43 -30.43
C THR A 373 -1.53 12.42 -31.55
N ASP A 374 -0.29 12.40 -32.04
CA ASP A 374 0.21 13.19 -33.18
C ASP A 374 -0.27 14.65 -33.14
N THR A 375 0.09 15.37 -32.07
CA THR A 375 -0.34 16.75 -31.85
C THR A 375 0.53 17.76 -32.59
N VAL A 376 1.75 17.37 -32.98
CA VAL A 376 2.72 18.22 -33.67
C VAL A 376 2.57 18.05 -35.17
N ASN A 377 1.92 19.00 -35.81
CA ASN A 377 1.75 19.03 -37.26
C ASN A 377 1.99 20.44 -37.82
N PRO A 378 1.95 20.65 -39.14
CA PRO A 378 2.17 21.98 -39.72
C PRO A 378 1.23 23.09 -39.21
N GLN A 379 0.13 22.74 -38.54
CA GLN A 379 -0.87 23.65 -38.01
C GLN A 379 -0.75 23.84 -36.49
N SER A 380 -0.18 22.88 -35.76
CA SER A 380 0.15 22.93 -34.34
C SER A 380 1.62 22.52 -34.13
N PRO A 381 2.60 23.37 -34.46
CA PRO A 381 4.03 23.01 -34.43
C PRO A 381 4.63 22.92 -33.00
N GLY A 382 3.81 22.86 -31.96
CA GLY A 382 4.24 22.84 -30.57
C GLY A 382 3.09 22.45 -29.65
N GLN A 383 3.26 22.68 -28.35
CA GLN A 383 2.29 22.27 -27.33
C GLN A 383 0.86 22.73 -27.60
N VAL A 384 -0.05 21.78 -27.46
CA VAL A 384 -1.49 21.98 -27.44
C VAL A 384 -2.00 21.83 -26.01
N GLY A 385 -3.11 22.50 -25.68
CA GLY A 385 -3.65 22.45 -24.32
C GLY A 385 -5.18 22.52 -24.29
N ALA A 386 -5.79 21.87 -23.31
CA ALA A 386 -7.23 21.93 -23.01
C ALA A 386 -7.41 22.24 -21.53
N GLN A 387 -8.32 23.14 -21.21
CA GLN A 387 -8.55 23.62 -19.84
C GLN A 387 -9.97 23.31 -19.38
N PHE A 388 -10.08 22.78 -18.17
CA PHE A 388 -11.29 22.44 -17.43
C PHE A 388 -11.38 23.33 -16.20
N LEU A 389 -12.53 23.94 -15.96
CA LEU A 389 -12.77 24.82 -14.81
C LEU A 389 -13.76 24.17 -13.85
N PHE A 390 -13.47 24.25 -12.56
CA PHE A 390 -14.25 23.68 -11.47
C PHE A 390 -14.54 24.74 -10.40
N ASP A 391 -15.75 24.73 -9.84
CA ASP A 391 -16.07 25.49 -8.63
C ASP A 391 -15.64 24.68 -7.41
N VAL A 392 -14.64 25.17 -6.71
CA VAL A 392 -14.06 24.55 -5.51
C VAL A 392 -14.30 25.43 -4.27
N ALA A 393 -15.20 26.42 -4.37
CA ALA A 393 -15.50 27.31 -3.27
C ALA A 393 -16.03 26.54 -2.06
N GLY A 394 -15.45 26.81 -0.89
CA GLY A 394 -15.81 26.13 0.36
C GLY A 394 -15.19 24.76 0.51
N PHE A 395 -14.15 24.41 -0.26
CA PHE A 395 -13.31 23.24 -0.06
C PHE A 395 -11.85 23.64 0.23
N ASP A 396 -11.16 22.84 1.05
CA ASP A 396 -9.72 22.86 1.28
C ASP A 396 -9.11 21.49 1.00
N GLN A 397 -7.78 21.35 1.13
CA GLN A 397 -7.05 20.10 0.86
C GLN A 397 -7.42 19.50 -0.51
N LEU A 398 -7.38 20.33 -1.55
CA LEU A 398 -7.79 19.94 -2.89
C LEU A 398 -6.87 18.83 -3.44
N GLY A 399 -7.42 18.00 -4.31
CA GLY A 399 -6.67 16.98 -5.03
C GLY A 399 -7.33 16.62 -6.35
N VAL A 400 -6.56 15.97 -7.21
CA VAL A 400 -7.02 15.39 -8.47
C VAL A 400 -6.80 13.90 -8.42
N VAL A 401 -7.81 13.14 -8.84
CA VAL A 401 -7.73 11.72 -9.15
C VAL A 401 -8.06 11.55 -10.62
N VAL A 402 -7.28 10.77 -11.36
CA VAL A 402 -7.44 10.62 -12.81
C VAL A 402 -6.94 9.27 -13.27
N GLU A 403 -7.60 8.67 -14.26
CA GLU A 403 -7.13 7.45 -14.90
C GLU A 403 -6.38 7.77 -16.19
N LEU A 404 -5.20 7.19 -16.34
CA LEU A 404 -4.30 7.43 -17.46
C LEU A 404 -3.95 6.13 -18.16
N ALA A 405 -3.88 6.14 -19.48
CA ALA A 405 -3.36 5.04 -20.30
C ALA A 405 -2.41 5.62 -21.36
N ALA A 406 -1.38 4.86 -21.72
CA ALA A 406 -0.39 5.30 -22.70
C ALA A 406 0.21 4.10 -23.46
N MET A 407 0.34 4.23 -24.78
CA MET A 407 1.00 3.24 -25.62
C MET A 407 1.74 3.93 -26.77
N GLY A 408 2.99 3.56 -27.01
CA GLY A 408 3.79 4.15 -28.07
C GLY A 408 5.29 4.08 -27.81
N GLU A 409 6.06 4.63 -28.74
CA GLU A 409 7.50 4.86 -28.57
C GLU A 409 7.71 6.32 -28.19
N PHE A 410 7.74 6.64 -26.89
CA PHE A 410 7.76 8.06 -26.50
C PHE A 410 9.14 8.69 -26.73
N GLU A 411 9.24 9.76 -27.54
CA GLU A 411 10.47 10.53 -27.76
C GLU A 411 10.84 11.43 -26.56
N PRO A 412 12.09 11.92 -26.46
CA PRO A 412 12.50 12.83 -25.39
C PRO A 412 11.85 14.22 -25.51
N ASP A 413 11.37 14.54 -26.71
CA ASP A 413 10.67 15.78 -27.03
C ASP A 413 9.14 15.63 -26.88
N ASP A 414 8.65 14.41 -26.64
CA ASP A 414 7.28 14.18 -26.23
C ASP A 414 7.04 14.68 -24.82
N PHE A 415 5.90 15.32 -24.65
CA PHE A 415 5.55 15.95 -23.40
C PHE A 415 4.07 15.82 -23.14
N PHE A 416 3.72 15.31 -21.96
CA PHE A 416 2.35 15.34 -21.46
C PHE A 416 2.37 15.90 -20.04
N ALA A 417 1.44 16.79 -19.73
CA ALA A 417 1.29 17.31 -18.38
C ALA A 417 -0.15 17.60 -18.02
N LEU A 418 -0.49 17.33 -16.76
CA LEU A 418 -1.58 17.97 -16.07
C LEU A 418 -1.01 19.12 -15.25
N GLU A 419 -1.57 20.29 -15.44
CA GLU A 419 -1.23 21.50 -14.72
C GLU A 419 -2.47 22.04 -14.03
N TYR A 420 -2.28 22.81 -12.98
CA TYR A 420 -3.38 23.43 -12.25
C TYR A 420 -3.16 24.93 -12.02
N SER A 421 -4.25 25.67 -11.86
CA SER A 421 -4.26 27.07 -11.47
C SER A 421 -5.46 27.32 -10.57
N VAL A 422 -5.24 27.97 -9.43
CA VAL A 422 -6.32 28.37 -8.51
C VAL A 422 -6.53 29.88 -8.66
N ASP A 423 -7.79 30.30 -8.82
CA ASP A 423 -8.21 31.70 -8.89
C ASP A 423 -7.42 32.55 -9.91
N GLY A 424 -7.07 31.94 -11.06
CA GLY A 424 -6.39 32.60 -12.17
C GLY A 424 -4.90 32.88 -11.96
N GLN A 425 -4.27 32.25 -10.95
CA GLN A 425 -2.81 32.28 -10.77
C GLN A 425 -2.08 31.59 -11.94
N PRO A 426 -0.77 31.82 -12.11
CA PRO A 426 0.01 31.10 -13.12
C PRO A 426 -0.06 29.58 -12.93
N PHE A 427 -0.28 28.84 -14.02
CA PHE A 427 -0.34 27.37 -13.99
C PHE A 427 0.92 26.77 -13.39
N GLN A 428 0.73 25.79 -12.51
CA GLN A 428 1.76 24.98 -11.90
C GLN A 428 1.66 23.52 -12.38
N PRO A 429 2.77 22.79 -12.53
CA PRO A 429 2.73 21.37 -12.84
C PRO A 429 2.10 20.56 -11.71
N LEU A 430 1.16 19.67 -12.07
CA LEU A 430 0.54 18.70 -11.15
C LEU A 430 1.13 17.31 -11.34
N ILE A 431 0.98 16.77 -12.56
CA ILE A 431 1.46 15.47 -12.99
C ILE A 431 2.20 15.70 -14.30
N VAL A 432 3.50 15.41 -14.33
CA VAL A 432 4.33 15.57 -15.52
C VAL A 432 4.79 14.19 -15.99
N MET A 433 4.55 13.92 -17.26
CA MET A 433 4.86 12.66 -17.90
C MET A 433 5.97 12.88 -18.92
N GLN A 434 7.03 12.08 -18.81
CA GLN A 434 8.21 12.18 -19.65
C GLN A 434 8.62 10.79 -20.13
N SER A 435 9.20 10.72 -21.31
CA SER A 435 9.75 9.45 -21.80
C SER A 435 10.92 8.99 -20.94
N ASP A 436 10.86 7.72 -20.56
CA ASP A 436 11.92 7.02 -19.85
C ASP A 436 12.64 6.07 -20.80
N GLN A 437 13.95 6.25 -20.91
CA GLN A 437 14.82 5.46 -21.79
C GLN A 437 15.31 4.15 -21.16
N GLY A 438 14.97 3.88 -19.90
CA GLY A 438 15.36 2.68 -19.17
C GLY A 438 14.23 1.65 -18.97
N GLY A 439 12.98 2.05 -19.18
CA GLY A 439 11.81 1.18 -19.00
C GLY A 439 11.62 0.23 -20.17
N HIS A 440 11.40 -1.04 -19.87
CA HIS A 440 10.95 -2.04 -20.83
C HIS A 440 9.49 -2.33 -20.51
N GLU A 441 8.60 -2.21 -21.49
CA GLU A 441 7.22 -2.66 -21.31
C GLU A 441 6.72 -3.54 -22.44
N ARG A 442 5.96 -4.55 -22.04
CA ARG A 442 5.26 -5.43 -22.98
C ARG A 442 3.78 -5.09 -22.93
N TYR A 443 3.28 -4.55 -24.03
CA TYR A 443 1.87 -4.27 -24.23
C TYR A 443 1.13 -5.54 -24.65
N TYR A 444 -0.15 -5.61 -24.31
CA TYR A 444 -1.04 -6.70 -24.69
C TYR A 444 -2.27 -6.10 -25.35
N MET A 445 -2.35 -6.26 -26.67
CA MET A 445 -3.56 -5.94 -27.42
C MET A 445 -4.75 -6.70 -26.84
N ASP A 446 -5.98 -6.22 -27.01
CA ASP A 446 -7.18 -6.89 -26.50
C ASP A 446 -7.43 -8.26 -27.18
N SER A 447 -6.74 -8.54 -28.30
CA SER A 447 -6.61 -9.90 -28.87
C SER A 447 -5.77 -10.87 -28.02
N GLY A 448 -5.10 -10.38 -26.97
CA GLY A 448 -4.13 -11.07 -26.14
C GLY A 448 -2.75 -11.23 -26.80
N GLN A 449 -2.51 -10.62 -27.96
CA GLN A 449 -1.22 -10.66 -28.62
C GLN A 449 -0.24 -9.70 -27.91
N PRO A 450 0.93 -10.20 -27.46
CA PRO A 450 1.94 -9.32 -26.91
C PRO A 450 2.59 -8.50 -28.04
N VAL A 451 2.76 -7.20 -27.81
CA VAL A 451 3.48 -6.30 -28.70
C VAL A 451 4.77 -5.85 -28.01
N ASP A 452 5.90 -6.36 -28.53
CA ASP A 452 7.26 -6.00 -28.11
C ASP A 452 7.94 -5.04 -29.12
N GLN A 453 7.17 -4.32 -29.95
CA GLN A 453 7.69 -3.72 -31.19
C GLN A 453 8.45 -2.40 -31.05
N PHE A 454 8.37 -1.71 -29.92
CA PHE A 454 9.03 -0.41 -29.75
C PHE A 454 10.53 -0.62 -29.48
N ASN A 455 11.44 -0.03 -30.26
CA ASN A 455 12.89 -0.19 -30.06
C ASN A 455 13.69 1.06 -30.49
N PRO A 456 14.32 1.79 -29.55
CA PRO A 456 14.42 1.49 -28.11
C PRO A 456 13.07 1.64 -27.41
N GLN A 457 12.75 0.73 -26.49
CA GLN A 457 11.54 0.86 -25.68
C GLN A 457 11.67 2.12 -24.83
N ARG A 458 10.79 3.06 -25.07
CA ARG A 458 10.66 4.28 -24.28
C ARG A 458 9.23 4.35 -23.81
N VAL A 459 9.10 4.33 -22.51
CA VAL A 459 7.82 4.25 -21.82
C VAL A 459 7.52 5.61 -21.20
N LEU A 460 6.24 5.91 -21.02
CA LEU A 460 5.86 7.17 -20.40
C LEU A 460 5.90 7.00 -18.87
N SER A 461 6.84 7.66 -18.22
CA SER A 461 6.97 7.64 -16.76
C SER A 461 6.38 8.91 -16.16
N LEU A 462 5.56 8.72 -15.14
CA LEU A 462 4.93 9.78 -14.36
C LEU A 462 5.91 10.30 -13.31
N SER A 463 6.02 11.62 -13.20
CA SER A 463 6.58 12.29 -12.04
C SER A 463 5.48 13.13 -11.39
N SER A 464 5.08 12.75 -10.18
CA SER A 464 4.22 13.58 -9.33
C SER A 464 5.05 14.26 -8.25
N GLN A 465 4.52 15.32 -7.63
CA GLN A 465 5.20 15.99 -6.51
C GLN A 465 5.45 15.08 -5.28
N GLY A 466 4.96 13.83 -5.31
CA GLY A 466 5.23 12.78 -4.30
C GLY A 466 6.42 11.86 -4.60
N GLY A 467 7.09 11.97 -5.76
CA GLY A 467 8.32 11.23 -6.07
C GLY A 467 8.13 9.76 -6.49
N TYR A 468 6.89 9.30 -6.72
CA TYR A 468 6.64 7.98 -7.29
C TYR A 468 6.76 8.02 -8.82
N LEU A 469 7.59 7.13 -9.37
CA LEU A 469 7.63 6.85 -10.80
C LEU A 469 6.61 5.74 -11.09
N HIS A 470 5.51 6.10 -11.76
CA HIS A 470 4.59 5.12 -12.33
C HIS A 470 4.87 5.03 -13.83
N GLN A 471 5.12 3.82 -14.32
CA GLN A 471 5.24 3.55 -15.74
C GLN A 471 3.84 3.33 -16.31
N LEU A 472 3.42 4.15 -17.26
CA LEU A 472 2.12 4.01 -17.91
C LEU A 472 2.15 2.90 -18.96
N THR A 473 1.04 2.17 -19.05
CA THR A 473 0.83 1.05 -19.97
C THR A 473 -0.47 1.25 -20.76
N ASP A 474 -0.80 0.28 -21.60
CA ASP A 474 -2.10 0.15 -22.29
C ASP A 474 -3.28 -0.11 -21.33
N TYR A 475 -3.02 -0.26 -20.03
CA TYR A 475 -4.05 -0.35 -18.99
C TYR A 475 -4.29 0.99 -18.32
N TRP A 476 -5.57 1.32 -18.15
CA TRP A 476 -6.02 2.47 -17.36
C TRP A 476 -5.52 2.37 -15.93
N THR A 477 -4.67 3.32 -15.55
CA THR A 477 -4.04 3.40 -14.25
C THR A 477 -4.51 4.66 -13.54
N GLU A 478 -5.15 4.49 -12.38
CA GLU A 478 -5.53 5.60 -11.51
C GLU A 478 -4.28 6.24 -10.86
N VAL A 479 -4.21 7.56 -10.96
CA VAL A 479 -3.16 8.42 -10.40
C VAL A 479 -3.81 9.55 -9.64
N ASP A 480 -3.27 9.88 -8.47
CA ASP A 480 -3.69 11.01 -7.66
C ASP A 480 -2.57 12.03 -7.44
N ALA A 481 -2.95 13.29 -7.26
CA ALA A 481 -2.05 14.38 -6.92
C ALA A 481 -2.75 15.45 -6.07
N GLY A 482 -2.13 15.82 -4.95
CA GLY A 482 -2.62 16.90 -4.08
C GLY A 482 -2.34 18.29 -4.66
N ILE A 483 -3.25 19.22 -4.40
CA ILE A 483 -3.15 20.64 -4.72
C ILE A 483 -3.07 21.40 -3.38
N PRO A 484 -1.92 22.05 -3.07
CA PRO A 484 -1.72 22.66 -1.75
C PRO A 484 -2.51 23.96 -1.54
N GLU A 485 -2.97 24.60 -2.61
CA GLU A 485 -3.77 25.83 -2.56
C GLU A 485 -5.26 25.56 -2.37
N SER A 486 -5.95 26.51 -1.74
CA SER A 486 -7.41 26.62 -1.74
C SER A 486 -7.86 27.86 -2.50
N GLY A 487 -9.11 27.89 -2.93
CA GLY A 487 -9.66 29.03 -3.67
C GLY A 487 -11.12 28.81 -4.06
N ASN A 488 -11.57 29.53 -5.08
CA ASN A 488 -12.96 29.45 -5.55
C ASN A 488 -13.05 28.73 -6.89
N VAL A 489 -12.09 28.96 -7.79
CA VAL A 489 -12.06 28.36 -9.12
C VAL A 489 -10.75 27.61 -9.31
N LEU A 490 -10.87 26.30 -9.55
CA LEU A 490 -9.75 25.46 -9.95
C LEU A 490 -9.78 25.27 -11.46
N ALA A 491 -8.68 25.57 -12.13
CA ALA A 491 -8.44 25.24 -13.52
C ALA A 491 -7.48 24.06 -13.61
N ILE A 492 -7.90 22.97 -14.26
CA ILE A 492 -7.00 21.89 -14.68
C ILE A 492 -6.71 22.06 -16.16
N ARG A 493 -5.45 21.99 -16.55
CA ARG A 493 -5.02 22.07 -17.94
C ARG A 493 -4.26 20.81 -18.32
N VAL A 494 -4.76 20.12 -19.34
CA VAL A 494 -4.04 19.06 -20.05
C VAL A 494 -3.18 19.72 -21.11
N VAL A 495 -1.88 19.44 -21.14
CA VAL A 495 -0.93 19.92 -22.15
C VAL A 495 -0.27 18.72 -22.79
N ALA A 496 -0.16 18.72 -24.12
CA ALA A 496 0.52 17.67 -24.86
C ALA A 496 1.36 18.22 -26.01
N GLN A 497 2.43 17.49 -26.32
CA GLN A 497 3.24 17.61 -27.53
C GLN A 497 3.72 16.20 -27.87
N THR A 498 3.37 15.70 -29.03
CA THR A 498 3.75 14.37 -29.54
C THR A 498 3.80 14.45 -31.06
N ASP A 499 4.83 13.86 -31.65
CA ASP A 499 5.09 13.87 -33.10
C ASP A 499 5.25 12.45 -33.68
N GLY A 500 4.29 11.57 -33.41
CA GLY A 500 4.37 10.20 -33.89
C GLY A 500 3.13 9.35 -33.59
N ALA A 501 3.40 8.07 -33.36
CA ALA A 501 2.39 7.06 -33.15
C ALA A 501 2.07 6.83 -31.66
N GLU A 502 2.37 7.82 -30.83
CA GLU A 502 2.21 7.77 -29.40
C GLU A 502 0.78 8.13 -29.04
N ALA A 503 0.15 7.26 -28.27
CA ALA A 503 -1.22 7.39 -27.84
C ALA A 503 -1.25 7.58 -26.34
N PHE A 504 -2.04 8.56 -25.92
CA PHE A 504 -2.29 8.88 -24.53
C PHE A 504 -3.79 9.08 -24.30
N GLY A 505 -4.28 8.52 -23.21
CA GLY A 505 -5.66 8.59 -22.78
C GLY A 505 -5.76 9.12 -21.36
N LEU A 506 -6.77 9.96 -21.13
CA LEU A 506 -7.15 10.44 -19.81
C LEU A 506 -8.65 10.25 -19.61
N ASP A 507 -9.03 9.62 -18.51
CA ASP A 507 -10.41 9.37 -18.13
C ASP A 507 -10.64 9.61 -16.62
N ASN A 508 -11.89 9.69 -16.21
CA ASN A 508 -12.35 9.78 -14.83
C ASN A 508 -11.64 10.88 -14.02
N LEU A 509 -11.40 12.04 -14.65
CA LEU A 509 -10.83 13.22 -14.00
C LEU A 509 -11.77 13.70 -12.91
N CYS A 510 -11.35 13.51 -11.67
CA CYS A 510 -12.13 13.78 -10.47
C CYS A 510 -11.40 14.81 -9.60
N ILE A 511 -12.14 15.81 -9.13
CA ILE A 511 -11.66 16.76 -8.14
C ILE A 511 -12.17 16.32 -6.78
N VAL A 512 -11.24 16.13 -5.85
CA VAL A 512 -11.51 15.81 -4.45
C VAL A 512 -11.07 16.96 -3.57
N GLY A 513 -11.67 17.07 -2.40
CA GLY A 513 -11.23 18.02 -1.38
C GLY A 513 -12.09 17.88 -0.13
N GLN A 514 -11.59 18.36 0.99
CA GLN A 514 -12.34 18.41 2.23
C GLN A 514 -13.23 19.65 2.21
N PRO A 515 -14.47 19.60 2.74
CA PRO A 515 -15.24 20.82 2.95
C PRO A 515 -14.38 21.72 3.83
N ALA A 516 -14.06 22.91 3.33
CA ALA A 516 -13.29 23.88 4.09
C ALA A 516 -13.99 23.99 5.42
N THR A 517 -13.28 23.65 6.50
CA THR A 517 -13.80 23.93 7.83
C THR A 517 -14.20 25.40 7.80
N PRO A 518 -15.50 25.75 8.00
CA PRO A 518 -15.91 27.14 7.94
C PRO A 518 -14.93 27.86 8.84
N THR A 519 -14.10 28.74 8.27
CA THR A 519 -13.13 29.49 9.07
C THR A 519 -13.99 30.10 10.14
N CYS A 520 -13.80 29.64 11.37
CA CYS A 520 -14.61 30.09 12.47
C CYS A 520 -14.17 31.54 12.63
N GLN A 521 -14.86 32.46 11.96
CA GLN A 521 -14.46 33.86 11.89
C GLN A 521 -14.17 34.44 13.28
N PRO A 522 -14.87 34.04 14.37
CA PRO A 522 -14.54 34.55 15.68
C PRO A 522 -13.37 33.81 16.37
N ASP A 523 -12.80 32.74 15.81
CA ASP A 523 -11.54 32.11 16.26
C ASP A 523 -10.35 32.86 15.66
N LEU A 524 -9.66 33.59 16.54
CA LEU A 524 -8.64 34.55 16.17
C LEU A 524 -7.29 34.23 16.82
N THR A 525 -7.26 33.37 17.84
CA THR A 525 -6.02 33.09 18.56
C THR A 525 -6.02 31.75 19.32
N THR A 526 -4.84 31.18 19.47
CA THR A 526 -4.60 30.06 20.39
C THR A 526 -4.48 30.57 21.83
N SER A 527 -4.02 31.81 22.01
CA SER A 527 -3.86 32.46 23.33
C SER A 527 -4.03 33.97 23.25
N ALA A 528 -4.73 34.57 24.21
CA ALA A 528 -4.96 36.00 24.33
C ALA A 528 -3.81 36.77 25.00
N VAL A 529 -2.77 36.07 25.48
CA VAL A 529 -1.67 36.69 26.22
C VAL A 529 -0.57 37.11 25.26
N PRO A 530 -0.28 38.43 25.11
CA PRO A 530 0.78 38.87 24.21
C PRO A 530 2.13 38.24 24.54
N GLY A 531 2.78 37.66 23.53
CA GLY A 531 4.10 37.03 23.64
C GLY A 531 4.09 35.54 23.99
N THR A 532 2.92 34.91 24.19
CA THR A 532 2.83 33.44 24.25
C THR A 532 2.82 32.84 22.84
N LEU A 533 3.18 31.55 22.74
CA LEU A 533 3.11 30.82 21.48
C LEU A 533 1.65 30.72 21.02
N GLY A 534 1.38 31.12 19.78
CA GLY A 534 0.03 31.10 19.19
C GLY A 534 -0.81 32.35 19.45
N TYR A 535 -0.23 33.43 20.00
CA TYR A 535 -0.87 34.75 20.05
C TYR A 535 -1.13 35.29 18.64
N GLY A 536 -2.40 35.52 18.29
CA GLY A 536 -2.85 35.94 16.97
C GLY A 536 -2.87 34.84 15.92
N VAL A 537 -2.87 33.57 16.34
CA VAL A 537 -2.92 32.41 15.44
C VAL A 537 -4.16 31.57 15.78
N PRO A 538 -5.20 31.53 14.94
CA PRO A 538 -6.39 30.70 15.13
C PRO A 538 -6.05 29.21 15.32
N ASN A 539 -6.84 28.47 16.10
CA ASN A 539 -6.56 27.06 16.40
C ASN A 539 -7.73 26.09 16.15
N GLY A 540 -8.80 26.56 15.52
CA GLY A 540 -10.05 25.85 15.29
C GLY A 540 -10.97 25.75 16.51
N VAL A 541 -10.66 26.41 17.63
CA VAL A 541 -11.40 26.28 18.89
C VAL A 541 -11.83 27.65 19.41
N LEU A 542 -13.07 28.03 19.11
CA LEU A 542 -13.67 29.24 19.64
C LEU A 542 -13.89 29.19 21.16
N ASN A 543 -13.14 30.01 21.89
CA ASN A 543 -13.21 30.06 23.34
C ASN A 543 -12.89 31.47 23.90
N ASN A 544 -12.69 31.57 25.22
CA ASN A 544 -12.45 32.87 25.87
C ASN A 544 -11.17 33.57 25.40
N GLU A 545 -10.16 32.82 24.95
CA GLU A 545 -8.92 33.40 24.42
C GLU A 545 -9.20 34.25 23.18
N ASP A 546 -10.06 33.78 22.26
CA ASP A 546 -10.47 34.53 21.07
C ASP A 546 -11.21 35.80 21.43
N PHE A 547 -12.16 35.71 22.37
CA PHE A 547 -12.91 36.86 22.86
C PHE A 547 -11.98 37.94 23.43
N PHE A 548 -11.00 37.57 24.25
CA PHE A 548 -10.06 38.53 24.82
C PHE A 548 -9.08 39.09 23.79
N TYR A 549 -8.68 38.30 22.81
CA TYR A 549 -7.85 38.76 21.72
C TYR A 549 -8.60 39.74 20.80
N TYR A 550 -9.85 39.44 20.44
CA TYR A 550 -10.72 40.37 19.71
C TYR A 550 -10.87 41.71 20.44
N LEU A 551 -11.09 41.70 21.76
CA LEU A 551 -11.14 42.94 22.55
C LEU A 551 -9.85 43.75 22.46
N THR A 552 -8.70 43.08 22.32
CA THR A 552 -7.40 43.75 22.15
C THR A 552 -7.31 44.39 20.76
N LEU A 553 -7.70 43.68 19.70
CA LEU A 553 -7.76 44.21 18.33
C LEU A 553 -8.73 45.40 18.23
N PHE A 554 -9.93 45.24 18.77
CA PHE A 554 -10.98 46.26 18.80
C PHE A 554 -10.52 47.52 19.54
N ALA A 555 -9.95 47.37 20.75
CA ALA A 555 -9.47 48.50 21.55
C ALA A 555 -8.25 49.21 20.94
N SER A 556 -7.47 48.52 20.11
CA SER A 556 -6.33 49.09 19.39
C SER A 556 -6.69 49.64 18.02
N ASN A 557 -7.95 49.53 17.60
CA ASN A 557 -8.43 49.91 16.27
C ASN A 557 -7.63 49.21 15.16
N ASP A 558 -7.33 47.92 15.38
CA ASP A 558 -6.64 47.06 14.42
C ASP A 558 -7.62 46.61 13.31
N PRO A 559 -7.27 46.75 12.01
CA PRO A 559 -8.14 46.36 10.89
C PRO A 559 -8.66 44.92 10.94
N ALA A 560 -7.99 44.00 11.65
CA ALA A 560 -8.49 42.64 11.85
C ALA A 560 -9.79 42.57 12.69
N ALA A 561 -10.15 43.65 13.40
CA ALA A 561 -11.41 43.77 14.12
C ALA A 561 -12.57 44.36 13.27
N ASP A 562 -12.32 44.78 12.03
CA ASP A 562 -13.36 45.24 11.10
C ASP A 562 -13.96 44.02 10.40
N LEU A 563 -15.18 43.67 10.79
CA LEU A 563 -15.86 42.44 10.38
C LEU A 563 -17.16 42.72 9.62
N THR A 564 -17.74 43.92 9.77
CA THR A 564 -19.04 44.22 9.14
C THR A 564 -19.28 45.70 8.91
N THR A 565 -20.12 46.00 7.92
CA THR A 565 -20.66 47.35 7.72
C THR A 565 -21.83 47.63 8.67
N GLY A 566 -22.55 46.58 9.11
CA GLY A 566 -23.72 46.69 9.98
C GLY A 566 -23.96 45.44 10.81
N ALA A 567 -24.42 45.60 12.05
CA ALA A 567 -24.61 44.48 12.98
C ALA A 567 -25.96 43.76 12.87
N ILE A 568 -26.88 44.21 12.01
CA ILE A 568 -28.23 43.65 11.93
C ILE A 568 -28.32 42.69 10.74
N PRO A 569 -28.62 41.40 10.96
CA PRO A 569 -28.81 40.44 9.88
C PRO A 569 -29.80 40.93 8.83
N GLY A 570 -29.42 40.84 7.56
CA GLY A 570 -30.23 41.28 6.41
C GLY A 570 -30.07 42.75 6.03
N GLN A 571 -29.28 43.54 6.77
CA GLN A 571 -28.86 44.86 6.28
C GLN A 571 -27.78 44.74 5.18
N PRO A 572 -27.76 45.64 4.18
CA PRO A 572 -26.67 45.72 3.22
C PRO A 572 -25.32 45.85 3.93
N GLY A 573 -24.36 44.98 3.60
CA GLY A 573 -23.02 44.96 4.19
C GLY A 573 -22.91 44.21 5.53
N TYR A 574 -23.95 43.47 5.96
CA TYR A 574 -23.83 42.53 7.07
C TYR A 574 -22.79 41.44 6.76
N GLY A 575 -21.76 41.32 7.60
CA GLY A 575 -20.61 40.43 7.41
C GLY A 575 -19.60 40.89 6.35
N VAL A 576 -19.66 42.17 5.95
CA VAL A 576 -18.73 42.75 4.98
C VAL A 576 -17.97 43.91 5.63
N PRO A 577 -16.65 43.78 5.89
CA PRO A 577 -15.82 44.85 6.43
C PRO A 577 -15.87 46.14 5.60
N ASN A 578 -15.82 47.32 6.24
CA ASN A 578 -15.97 48.63 5.55
C ASN A 578 -14.81 49.61 5.77
N GLY A 579 -13.76 49.18 6.46
CA GLY A 579 -12.60 49.97 6.87
C GLY A 579 -12.81 50.81 8.14
N ILE A 580 -13.95 50.68 8.82
CA ILE A 580 -14.31 51.44 10.03
C ILE A 580 -14.65 50.47 11.15
N ILE A 581 -13.81 50.45 12.18
CA ILE A 581 -14.05 49.65 13.39
C ILE A 581 -14.97 50.44 14.31
N ASP A 582 -16.19 49.96 14.49
CA ASP A 582 -17.17 50.56 15.39
C ASP A 582 -18.02 49.52 16.14
N ASN A 583 -19.09 49.97 16.81
CA ASN A 583 -19.92 49.04 17.59
C ASN A 583 -20.60 47.96 16.74
N ASN A 584 -20.73 48.16 15.43
CA ASN A 584 -21.28 47.15 14.54
C ASN A 584 -20.40 45.91 14.49
N ASP A 585 -19.08 46.08 14.40
CA ASP A 585 -18.12 44.97 14.42
C ASP A 585 -18.19 44.22 15.73
N PHE A 586 -18.22 44.94 16.85
CA PHE A 586 -18.34 44.33 18.17
C PHE A 586 -19.60 43.47 18.30
N PHE A 587 -20.76 43.99 17.88
CA PHE A 587 -22.01 43.23 17.95
C PHE A 587 -22.07 42.06 16.95
N TYR A 588 -21.48 42.23 15.77
CA TYR A 588 -21.38 41.14 14.79
C TYR A 588 -20.46 40.03 15.28
N TYR A 589 -19.28 40.37 15.83
CA TYR A 589 -18.39 39.41 16.48
C TYR A 589 -19.10 38.65 17.60
N LEU A 590 -19.86 39.34 18.47
CA LEU A 590 -20.64 38.67 19.52
C LEU A 590 -21.68 37.70 18.97
N ALA A 591 -22.32 38.04 17.84
CA ALA A 591 -23.26 37.14 17.19
C ALA A 591 -22.57 35.89 16.65
N LEU A 592 -21.40 36.05 16.02
CA LEU A 592 -20.56 34.93 15.58
C LEU A 592 -20.08 34.09 16.77
N PHE A 593 -19.56 34.74 17.82
CA PHE A 593 -19.06 34.11 19.03
C PHE A 593 -20.13 33.26 19.73
N ALA A 594 -21.35 33.77 19.80
CA ALA A 594 -22.49 33.07 20.38
C ALA A 594 -23.02 31.93 19.50
N ALA A 595 -22.86 32.04 18.18
CA ALA A 595 -23.25 30.99 17.24
C ALA A 595 -22.30 29.79 17.31
N GLY A 596 -21.04 30.01 17.69
CA GLY A 596 -20.00 28.98 17.69
C GLY A 596 -19.30 28.85 16.33
N CYS A 597 -18.43 27.85 16.26
CA CYS A 597 -18.08 27.16 15.03
C CYS A 597 -19.06 25.97 14.88
#